data_AF-A0A924VU59-F1
#
_entry.id   AF-A0A924VU59-F1
#
_cell.length_a   1.000
_cell.length_b   1.000
_cell.length_c   1.000
_cell.angle_alpha   90.00
_cell.angle_beta   90.00
_cell.angle_gamma   90.00
#
_symmetry.space_group_name_H-M   'P 1'
#
loop_
_entity.id
_entity.type
_entity.pdbx_description
1 polymer ?
#
loop_
_entity_poly.entity_id
_entity_poly.type
_entity_poly.pdbx_seq_one_letter_code
_entity_poly.pdbx_strand_id
1 'polypeptide(L)'
;MISAGFINTTDIDTIANQNNIISTSTEIVSTSTIKIKMNIPSKVKVYFADAPIMQKIAFCESRNRQFGNDGSIFRGIVNARDVGIFQVNEKYHLSDSKKMGIDIYTIDGNLEYARYLYESQGTQPWSSSRPCWGNYEKLAMNK
;
A
#
# COMPACT_ATOMS: atom_id res chain seq x y z
N MET A 1 -0.45 -63.50 49.36
CA MET A 1 0.84 -62.87 48.96
C MET A 1 0.81 -62.78 47.44
N ILE A 2 0.09 -61.79 46.90
CA ILE A 2 0.54 -60.46 46.44
C ILE A 2 1.50 -60.60 45.25
N SER A 3 0.99 -60.33 44.05
CA SER A 3 1.81 -59.95 42.90
C SER A 3 1.18 -58.68 42.30
N ALA A 4 1.89 -57.56 42.41
CA ALA A 4 1.50 -56.24 41.94
C ALA A 4 2.70 -55.58 41.25
N GLY A 5 2.46 -54.94 40.10
CA GLY A 5 3.41 -54.12 39.31
C GLY A 5 4.40 -54.96 38.51
N PHE A 6 4.71 -54.69 37.25
CA PHE A 6 5.23 -53.40 36.75
C PHE A 6 5.14 -53.31 35.20
N ILE A 7 4.74 -52.12 34.74
CA ILE A 7 5.11 -51.34 33.53
C ILE A 7 5.55 -52.06 32.24
N ASN A 8 4.84 -51.71 31.16
CA ASN A 8 5.12 -52.07 29.78
C ASN A 8 6.26 -51.20 29.22
N THR A 9 7.36 -51.84 28.81
CA THR A 9 8.54 -51.16 28.26
C THR A 9 8.77 -51.62 26.82
N THR A 10 8.78 -50.68 25.90
CA THR A 10 9.71 -50.74 24.77
C THR A 10 10.35 -49.36 24.69
N ASP A 11 11.40 -49.20 25.47
CA ASP A 11 12.43 -48.17 25.26
C ASP A 11 13.14 -48.44 23.93
N ILE A 12 13.64 -47.41 23.24
CA ILE A 12 15.08 -47.16 23.05
C ILE A 12 15.25 -45.78 22.39
N ASP A 13 15.94 -44.90 23.11
CA ASP A 13 16.49 -43.62 22.69
C ASP A 13 17.44 -43.72 21.49
N THR A 14 17.42 -42.76 20.54
CA THR A 14 18.67 -42.23 19.94
C THR A 14 18.48 -40.84 19.29
N ILE A 15 19.08 -39.83 19.92
CA ILE A 15 19.84 -38.67 19.38
C ILE A 15 19.69 -38.35 17.88
N ALA A 16 19.23 -37.13 17.53
CA ALA A 16 19.83 -36.36 16.41
C ALA A 16 19.36 -34.89 16.38
N ASN A 17 20.33 -34.03 16.66
CA ASN A 17 20.47 -32.63 16.31
C ASN A 17 20.21 -32.36 14.80
N GLN A 18 19.63 -31.19 14.50
CA GLN A 18 19.71 -30.41 13.25
C GLN A 18 19.57 -31.15 11.89
N ASN A 19 18.70 -30.62 11.02
CA ASN A 19 19.01 -30.21 9.63
C ASN A 19 17.79 -30.32 8.72
N ASN A 20 17.30 -29.14 8.34
CA ASN A 20 17.07 -28.68 6.97
C ASN A 20 16.91 -29.71 5.83
N ILE A 21 16.10 -29.28 4.84
CA ILE A 21 16.09 -29.66 3.42
C ILE A 21 15.01 -30.67 2.98
N ILE A 22 13.87 -30.08 2.56
CA ILE A 22 13.30 -30.16 1.20
C ILE A 22 13.51 -31.49 0.45
N SER A 23 12.41 -32.19 0.15
CA SER A 23 12.06 -32.54 -1.25
C SER A 23 10.69 -33.22 -1.37
N THR A 24 9.80 -32.55 -2.11
CA THR A 24 9.03 -33.09 -3.24
C THR A 24 7.98 -34.18 -2.92
N SER A 25 6.68 -33.92 -3.01
CA SER A 25 5.97 -33.73 -4.29
C SER A 25 4.55 -33.17 -4.11
N THR A 26 4.27 -32.15 -4.92
CA THR A 26 2.99 -31.93 -5.64
C THR A 26 1.66 -32.10 -4.90
N GLU A 27 1.17 -31.00 -4.33
CA GLU A 27 -0.21 -30.52 -4.59
C GLU A 27 -0.20 -28.98 -4.70
N ILE A 28 -0.21 -28.53 -5.95
CA ILE A 28 -0.71 -27.24 -6.47
C ILE A 28 -1.13 -26.18 -5.44
N VAL A 29 -0.25 -25.20 -5.30
CA VAL A 29 -0.40 -23.93 -4.59
C VAL A 29 -1.70 -23.23 -4.99
N SER A 30 -2.71 -23.33 -4.13
CA SER A 30 -3.97 -22.59 -4.25
C SER A 30 -3.72 -21.10 -3.99
N THR A 31 -3.65 -20.36 -5.08
CA THR A 31 -3.35 -18.92 -5.15
C THR A 31 -4.63 -18.11 -4.95
N SER A 32 -5.24 -18.11 -3.75
CA SER A 32 -6.55 -17.42 -3.60
C SER A 32 -6.99 -16.89 -2.25
N THR A 33 -6.24 -16.96 -1.13
CA THR A 33 -6.87 -16.63 0.17
C THR A 33 -6.04 -15.83 1.18
N ILE A 34 -5.20 -14.90 0.73
CA ILE A 34 -4.93 -13.71 1.56
C ILE A 34 -5.07 -12.45 0.70
N LYS A 35 -6.31 -12.00 0.51
CA LYS A 35 -6.61 -10.61 0.15
C LYS A 35 -6.26 -9.75 1.36
N ILE A 36 -4.97 -9.47 1.59
CA ILE A 36 -4.55 -8.56 2.66
C ILE A 36 -5.22 -7.23 2.35
N LYS A 37 -6.14 -6.79 3.20
CA LYS A 37 -6.69 -5.44 3.18
C LYS A 37 -5.54 -4.49 3.51
N MET A 38 -4.78 -4.07 2.50
CA MET A 38 -3.70 -3.11 2.68
C MET A 38 -4.30 -1.78 3.14
N ASN A 39 -3.65 -1.16 4.13
CA ASN A 39 -3.97 0.23 4.51
C ASN A 39 -3.55 1.20 3.39
N ILE A 40 -4.07 2.43 3.42
CA ILE A 40 -3.81 3.42 2.35
C ILE A 40 -2.30 3.71 2.18
N PRO A 41 -1.50 3.95 3.25
CA PRO A 41 -0.05 4.12 3.10
C PRO A 41 0.64 2.95 2.38
N SER A 42 0.31 1.70 2.71
CA SER A 42 0.86 0.53 2.04
C SER A 42 0.44 0.47 0.57
N LYS A 43 -0.82 0.83 0.26
CA LYS A 43 -1.30 0.88 -1.12
C LYS A 43 -0.58 1.94 -1.95
N VAL A 44 -0.37 3.14 -1.39
CA VAL A 44 0.45 4.19 -2.02
C VAL A 44 1.88 3.71 -2.26
N LYS A 45 2.50 3.07 -1.26
CA LYS A 45 3.86 2.54 -1.37
C LYS A 45 4.01 1.51 -2.49
N VAL A 46 3.06 0.58 -2.60
CA VAL A 46 3.06 -0.45 -3.65
C VAL A 46 2.78 0.17 -5.02
N TYR A 47 1.77 1.05 -5.12
CA TYR A 47 1.36 1.66 -6.39
C TYR A 47 2.43 2.61 -6.97
N PHE A 48 3.21 3.27 -6.11
CA PHE A 48 4.30 4.18 -6.49
C PHE A 48 5.67 3.64 -6.10
N ALA A 49 5.88 2.32 -6.19
CA ALA A 49 7.16 1.70 -5.88
C ALA A 49 8.29 2.21 -6.80
N ASP A 50 7.96 2.51 -8.05
CA ASP A 50 8.80 3.09 -9.10
C ASP A 50 8.99 4.62 -8.98
N ALA A 51 8.13 5.30 -8.21
CA ALA A 51 8.17 6.75 -8.05
C ALA A 51 8.13 7.16 -6.56
N PRO A 52 9.22 6.96 -5.79
CA PRO A 52 9.22 7.21 -4.34
C PRO A 52 8.87 8.65 -3.95
N ILE A 53 9.11 9.62 -4.84
CA ILE A 53 8.67 11.01 -4.63
C ILE A 53 7.15 11.14 -4.48
N MET A 54 6.36 10.34 -5.20
CA MET A 54 4.90 10.36 -5.12
C MET A 54 4.39 9.84 -3.78
N GLN A 55 5.11 8.89 -3.15
CA GLN A 55 4.80 8.45 -1.79
C GLN A 55 4.97 9.61 -0.78
N LYS A 56 6.02 10.42 -0.97
CA LYS A 56 6.26 11.60 -0.14
C LYS A 56 5.20 12.68 -0.39
N ILE A 57 4.82 12.93 -1.64
CA ILE A 57 3.77 13.87 -2.00
C ILE A 57 2.43 13.47 -1.38
N ALA A 58 1.99 12.21 -1.51
CA ALA A 58 0.76 11.72 -0.87
C ALA A 58 0.73 11.97 0.65
N PHE A 59 1.88 11.79 1.31
CA PHE A 59 2.01 12.11 2.72
C PHE A 59 1.92 13.61 2.99
N CYS A 60 2.56 14.45 2.17
CA CYS A 60 2.50 15.90 2.32
C CYS A 60 1.11 16.49 2.05
N GLU A 61 0.37 15.95 1.08
CA GLU A 61 -0.95 16.42 0.68
C GLU A 61 -2.04 16.08 1.70
N SER A 62 -2.10 14.82 2.16
CA SER A 62 -3.23 14.34 2.96
C SER A 62 -2.84 13.54 4.19
N ARG A 63 -1.54 13.26 4.38
CA ARG A 63 -1.05 12.21 5.27
C ARG A 63 -1.58 10.82 4.87
N ASN A 64 -1.72 10.57 3.57
CA ASN A 64 -2.30 9.35 2.99
C ASN A 64 -3.77 9.11 3.38
N ARG A 65 -4.59 10.17 3.42
CA ARG A 65 -6.02 10.08 3.73
C ARG A 65 -6.86 10.24 2.47
N GLN A 66 -7.68 9.24 2.16
CA GLN A 66 -8.77 9.39 1.19
C GLN A 66 -10.05 9.89 1.84
N PHE A 67 -10.29 9.50 3.10
CA PHE A 67 -11.53 9.78 3.82
C PHE A 67 -11.26 10.47 5.15
N GLY A 68 -12.22 11.26 5.62
CA GLY A 68 -12.31 11.79 6.97
C GLY A 68 -12.71 10.73 8.00
N ASN A 69 -12.72 11.13 9.27
CA ASN A 69 -13.06 10.22 10.37
C ASN A 69 -14.53 9.75 10.32
N ASP A 70 -15.39 10.51 9.66
CA ASP A 70 -16.81 10.23 9.43
C ASP A 70 -17.06 9.42 8.14
N GLY A 71 -16.00 9.05 7.41
CA GLY A 71 -16.10 8.36 6.13
C GLY A 71 -16.38 9.26 4.92
N SER A 72 -16.54 10.57 5.12
CA SER A 72 -16.64 11.54 4.01
C SER A 72 -15.32 11.62 3.24
N ILE A 73 -15.35 12.13 1.99
CA ILE A 73 -14.12 12.39 1.24
C ILE A 73 -13.25 13.40 1.99
N PHE A 74 -11.97 13.09 2.14
CA PHE A 74 -11.02 14.00 2.76
C PHE A 74 -10.83 15.23 1.85
N ARG A 75 -11.14 16.41 2.37
CA ARG A 75 -11.09 17.69 1.65
C ARG A 75 -10.04 18.63 2.23
N GLY A 76 -9.41 19.41 1.36
CA GLY A 76 -8.44 20.41 1.74
C GLY A 76 -9.03 21.51 2.62
N ILE A 77 -8.22 22.01 3.57
CA ILE A 77 -8.63 23.06 4.52
C ILE A 77 -8.72 24.42 3.82
N VAL A 78 -7.72 24.75 3.00
CA VAL A 78 -7.65 26.03 2.29
C VAL A 78 -8.61 26.05 1.09
N ASN A 79 -8.73 24.93 0.40
CA ASN A 79 -9.60 24.80 -0.75
C ASN A 79 -10.31 23.45 -0.68
N ALA A 80 -11.61 23.50 -0.39
CA ALA A 80 -12.44 22.31 -0.24
C ALA A 80 -12.59 21.49 -1.54
N ARG A 81 -12.14 22.04 -2.69
CA ARG A 81 -12.11 21.32 -3.97
C ARG A 81 -10.93 20.36 -4.11
N ASP A 82 -9.96 20.42 -3.21
CA ASP A 82 -8.83 19.48 -3.22
C ASP A 82 -9.23 18.20 -2.48
N VAL A 83 -9.23 17.07 -3.18
CA VAL A 83 -9.81 15.81 -2.66
C VAL A 83 -8.82 14.65 -2.56
N GLY A 84 -8.97 13.90 -1.47
CA GLY A 84 -8.36 12.59 -1.28
C GLY A 84 -6.85 12.61 -1.07
N ILE A 85 -6.22 11.48 -1.39
CA ILE A 85 -4.83 11.16 -1.07
C ILE A 85 -3.85 12.19 -1.63
N PHE A 86 -4.04 12.58 -2.89
CA PHE A 86 -3.20 13.54 -3.61
C PHE A 86 -3.78 14.93 -3.71
N GLN A 87 -4.87 15.23 -2.97
CA GLN A 87 -5.51 16.54 -2.96
C GLN A 87 -5.79 17.07 -4.38
N VAL A 88 -6.33 16.19 -5.24
CA VAL A 88 -6.64 16.51 -6.64
C VAL A 88 -7.74 17.57 -6.69
N ASN A 89 -7.49 18.69 -7.37
CA ASN A 89 -8.44 19.79 -7.41
C ASN A 89 -9.60 19.53 -8.40
N GLU A 90 -10.83 19.44 -7.89
CA GLU A 90 -12.04 19.18 -8.68
C GLU A 90 -12.25 20.20 -9.81
N LYS A 91 -11.90 21.48 -9.62
CA LYS A 91 -12.11 22.53 -10.63
C LYS A 91 -11.31 22.26 -11.90
N TYR A 92 -10.08 21.77 -11.76
CA TYR A 92 -9.16 21.59 -12.88
C TYR A 92 -9.19 20.18 -13.44
N HIS A 93 -9.54 19.18 -12.62
CA HIS A 93 -9.25 17.79 -12.94
C HIS A 93 -10.48 16.89 -13.04
N LEU A 94 -11.62 17.26 -12.44
CA LEU A 94 -12.80 16.39 -12.40
C LEU A 94 -13.38 16.09 -13.78
N SER A 95 -13.40 17.09 -14.67
CA SER A 95 -13.88 16.90 -16.05
C SER A 95 -13.03 15.87 -16.80
N ASP A 96 -11.71 16.01 -16.72
CA ASP A 96 -10.80 15.17 -17.49
C ASP A 96 -10.67 13.77 -16.90
N SER A 97 -10.69 13.64 -15.56
CA SER A 97 -10.73 12.33 -14.91
C SER A 97 -11.98 11.54 -15.34
N LYS A 98 -13.14 12.20 -15.41
CA LYS A 98 -14.38 11.56 -15.88
C LYS A 98 -14.32 11.10 -17.32
N LYS A 99 -13.70 11.88 -18.22
CA LYS A 99 -13.49 11.47 -19.62
C LYS A 99 -12.61 10.23 -19.74
N MET A 100 -11.67 10.06 -18.80
CA MET A 100 -10.80 8.89 -18.70
C MET A 100 -11.46 7.70 -17.97
N GLY A 101 -12.67 7.86 -17.41
CA GLY A 101 -13.32 6.84 -16.59
C GLY A 101 -12.72 6.70 -15.18
N ILE A 102 -11.95 7.69 -14.72
CA ILE A 102 -11.25 7.68 -13.44
C ILE A 102 -12.05 8.45 -12.38
N ASP A 103 -12.44 7.76 -11.31
CA ASP A 103 -13.15 8.35 -10.17
C ASP A 103 -12.18 8.77 -9.05
N ILE A 104 -11.85 10.07 -9.03
CA ILE A 104 -10.93 10.70 -8.06
C ILE A 104 -11.42 10.67 -6.60
N TYR A 105 -12.69 10.31 -6.35
CA TYR A 105 -13.25 10.15 -5.02
C TYR A 105 -13.00 8.76 -4.43
N THR A 106 -12.58 7.79 -5.25
CA THR A 106 -12.15 6.48 -4.77
C THR A 106 -10.66 6.47 -4.44
N ILE A 107 -10.22 5.48 -3.67
CA ILE A 107 -8.77 5.29 -3.44
C ILE A 107 -8.06 5.03 -4.78
N ASP A 108 -8.55 4.05 -5.56
CA ASP A 108 -7.88 3.65 -6.81
C ASP A 108 -7.84 4.79 -7.83
N GLY A 109 -8.96 5.48 -8.06
CA GLY A 109 -8.98 6.57 -9.03
C GLY A 109 -8.18 7.81 -8.57
N ASN A 110 -8.04 8.06 -7.26
CA ASN A 110 -7.15 9.12 -6.79
C ASN A 110 -5.67 8.78 -7.05
N LEU A 111 -5.25 7.52 -6.84
CA LEU A 111 -3.90 7.05 -7.16
C LEU A 111 -3.64 7.10 -8.67
N GLU A 112 -4.59 6.61 -9.46
CA GLU A 112 -4.50 6.55 -10.92
C GLU A 112 -4.43 7.94 -11.56
N TYR A 113 -5.29 8.85 -11.13
CA TYR A 113 -5.26 10.20 -11.66
C TYR A 113 -3.99 10.96 -11.24
N ALA A 114 -3.51 10.75 -10.01
CA ALA A 114 -2.23 11.31 -9.57
C ALA A 114 -1.05 10.75 -10.38
N ARG A 115 -1.08 9.47 -10.77
CA ARG A 115 -0.10 8.89 -11.69
C ARG A 115 -0.12 9.59 -13.04
N TYR A 116 -1.29 9.76 -13.63
CA TYR A 116 -1.45 10.49 -14.89
C TYR A 116 -0.87 11.92 -14.81
N LEU A 117 -1.15 12.65 -13.73
CA LEU A 117 -0.59 13.98 -13.50
C LEU A 117 0.94 13.95 -13.38
N TYR A 118 1.49 12.98 -12.65
CA TYR A 118 2.93 12.85 -12.49
C TYR A 118 3.65 12.51 -13.80
N GLU A 119 3.08 11.61 -14.60
CA GLU A 119 3.67 11.23 -15.88
C GLU A 119 3.63 12.37 -16.89
N SER A 120 2.57 13.18 -16.86
CA SER A 120 2.39 14.30 -17.79
C SER A 120 3.11 15.60 -17.37
N GLN A 121 3.22 15.86 -16.06
CA GLN A 121 3.63 17.17 -15.52
C GLN A 121 4.71 17.09 -14.44
N GLY A 122 5.18 15.88 -14.09
CA GLY A 122 6.10 15.68 -12.97
C GLY A 122 5.45 16.08 -11.65
N THR A 123 6.20 16.78 -10.79
CA THR A 123 5.73 17.17 -9.45
C THR A 123 5.04 18.54 -9.42
N GLN A 124 4.93 19.23 -10.57
CA GLN A 124 4.43 20.60 -10.66
C GLN A 124 3.02 20.79 -10.05
N PRO A 125 2.05 19.87 -10.23
CA PRO A 125 0.70 20.02 -9.67
C PRO A 125 0.66 20.16 -8.14
N TRP A 126 1.69 19.68 -7.45
CA TRP A 126 1.81 19.71 -5.99
C TRP A 126 2.83 20.75 -5.49
N SER A 127 3.14 21.75 -6.31
CA SER A 127 4.11 22.80 -5.98
C SER A 127 3.78 23.58 -4.70
N SER A 128 2.50 23.68 -4.32
CA SER A 128 2.05 24.32 -3.07
C SER A 128 2.60 23.60 -1.82
N SER A 129 2.73 22.27 -1.87
CA SER A 129 3.26 21.46 -0.77
C SER A 129 4.77 21.20 -0.88
N ARG A 130 5.45 21.83 -1.87
CA ARG A 130 6.89 21.68 -2.09
C ARG A 130 7.75 21.89 -0.84
N PRO A 131 7.46 22.81 0.09
CA PRO A 131 8.23 22.90 1.34
C PRO A 131 8.31 21.57 2.14
N CYS A 132 7.34 20.66 1.98
CA CYS A 132 7.31 19.37 2.64
C CYS A 132 8.10 18.26 1.90
N TRP A 133 8.15 18.30 0.56
CA TRP A 133 8.75 17.24 -0.27
C TRP A 133 9.97 17.67 -1.11
N GLY A 134 10.28 18.96 -1.23
CA GLY A 134 11.31 19.50 -2.13
C GLY A 134 12.72 18.96 -1.87
N ASN A 135 13.06 18.71 -0.60
CA ASN A 135 14.35 18.08 -0.23
C ASN A 135 14.48 16.62 -0.69
N TYR A 136 13.42 16.05 -1.26
CA TYR A 136 13.35 14.69 -1.77
C TYR A 136 13.25 14.65 -3.30
N GLU A 137 13.42 15.77 -4.02
CA GLU A 137 13.32 15.84 -5.49
C GLU A 137 14.24 14.82 -6.20
N LYS A 138 15.40 14.49 -5.62
CA LYS A 138 16.28 13.41 -6.12
C LYS A 138 15.61 12.04 -6.23
N LEU A 139 14.51 11.81 -5.51
CA LEU A 139 13.70 10.59 -5.62
C LEU A 139 12.88 10.52 -6.91
N ALA A 140 12.78 11.62 -7.68
CA ALA A 140 12.09 11.66 -8.96
C ALA A 140 12.96 11.19 -10.14
N MET A 141 14.28 11.10 -9.96
CA MET A 141 15.27 10.94 -11.06
C MET A 141 15.66 9.49 -11.40
N ASN A 142 15.02 8.48 -10.82
CA ASN A 142 15.29 7.07 -11.13
C ASN A 142 14.38 6.55 -12.26
N LYS A 143 14.35 7.23 -13.41
CA LYS A 143 13.72 6.73 -14.64
C LYS A 143 14.73 6.03 -15.52
#